data_AF-A0A2G3J4S9-F1
#
_entry.id   AF-A0A2G3J4S9-F1
#
_cell.length_a   1.000
_cell.length_b   1.000
_cell.length_c   1.000
_cell.angle_alpha   90.00
_cell.angle_beta   90.00
_cell.angle_gamma   90.00
#
_symmetry.space_group_name_H-M   'P 1'
#
loop_
_entity.id
_entity.type
_entity.pdbx_description
1 polymer ?
#
loop_
_entity_poly.entity_id
_entity_poly.type
_entity_poly.pdbx_seq_one_letter_code
_entity_poly.pdbx_strand_id
1 'polypeptide(L)'
;MGGLGAYKALTDMQILSNANKAQLASLDPARDKIYILGHGGPGNPYLHSTPCDKEEKIPPGYLAEELKLGGLSRNFRDFRLTSCNSADAREPLSFSHADLRAATLPKLGHRSWLLCGAQSEAKVALAQTFSETLSLLGFNNAEVTGYHGSGKVFSLANCSTQEIKGDIARRSSVKSTYKADELGHAQIIQKHSVPPPVRAYKSFCANTCGIIGVLHRKILHHLH
;
A
#
# COMPACT_ATOMS: atom_id res chain seq x y z
N MET A 1 -33.38 -5.77 -6.07
CA MET A 1 -32.49 -6.79 -6.65
C MET A 1 -31.19 -6.09 -7.07
N GLY A 2 -30.07 -6.26 -6.35
CA GLY A 2 -28.86 -5.47 -6.62
C GLY A 2 -27.58 -5.98 -5.95
N GLY A 3 -27.46 -7.29 -5.76
CA GLY A 3 -26.39 -7.89 -4.94
C GLY A 3 -25.42 -8.81 -5.68
N LEU A 4 -25.26 -8.74 -7.01
CA LEU A 4 -24.51 -9.78 -7.74
C LEU A 4 -23.14 -9.34 -8.31
N GLY A 5 -22.81 -8.05 -8.33
CA GLY A 5 -21.60 -7.57 -9.04
C GLY A 5 -20.30 -7.62 -8.24
N ALA A 6 -20.33 -7.44 -6.91
CA ALA A 6 -19.11 -7.42 -6.09
C ALA A 6 -18.49 -8.82 -5.90
N TYR A 7 -19.29 -9.89 -6.09
CA TYR A 7 -18.86 -11.26 -5.87
C TYR A 7 -17.96 -11.80 -6.99
N LYS A 8 -18.10 -11.31 -8.24
CA LYS A 8 -17.42 -11.91 -9.40
C LYS A 8 -15.89 -11.78 -9.37
N ALA A 9 -15.35 -10.65 -8.91
CA ALA A 9 -13.91 -10.42 -8.90
C ALA A 9 -13.15 -11.28 -7.86
N LEU A 10 -13.82 -11.67 -6.78
CA LEU A 10 -13.25 -12.57 -5.76
C LEU A 10 -13.49 -14.05 -6.12
N THR A 11 -14.58 -14.38 -6.80
CA THR A 11 -14.84 -15.77 -7.25
C THR A 11 -13.93 -16.21 -8.39
N ASP A 12 -13.44 -15.27 -9.21
CA ASP A 12 -12.51 -15.56 -10.31
C ASP A 12 -11.03 -15.54 -9.85
N MET A 13 -10.77 -15.37 -8.55
CA MET A 13 -9.42 -15.29 -8.00
C MET A 13 -8.83 -16.69 -7.83
N GLN A 14 -7.75 -16.97 -8.57
CA GLN A 14 -6.99 -18.20 -8.39
C GLN A 14 -5.90 -18.01 -7.32
N ILE A 15 -6.00 -18.81 -6.27
CA ILE A 15 -4.95 -18.96 -5.25
C ILE A 15 -3.89 -19.91 -5.82
N LEU A 16 -2.64 -19.45 -5.87
CA LEU A 16 -1.51 -20.22 -6.40
C LEU A 16 -0.40 -20.25 -5.35
N SER A 17 0.20 -21.42 -5.14
CA SER A 17 1.42 -21.53 -4.34
C SER A 17 2.66 -21.25 -5.20
N ASN A 18 3.55 -20.40 -4.70
CA ASN A 18 4.94 -20.18 -5.10
C ASN A 18 5.87 -21.25 -4.54
N ALA A 19 5.38 -22.49 -4.43
CA ALA A 19 6.24 -23.65 -4.19
C ALA A 19 7.37 -23.65 -5.22
N ASN A 20 8.58 -23.98 -4.76
CA ASN A 20 9.79 -23.96 -5.59
C ASN A 20 10.06 -22.62 -6.30
N LYS A 21 9.54 -21.50 -5.78
CA LYS A 21 9.77 -20.14 -6.30
C LYS A 21 9.20 -19.88 -7.71
N ALA A 22 8.37 -20.80 -8.22
CA ALA A 22 7.98 -20.80 -9.62
C ALA A 22 7.10 -19.61 -10.03
N GLN A 23 6.18 -19.19 -9.15
CA GLN A 23 5.19 -18.17 -9.49
C GLN A 23 5.80 -16.78 -9.55
N LEU A 24 6.56 -16.37 -8.52
CA LEU A 24 7.22 -15.06 -8.51
C LEU A 24 8.34 -14.98 -9.56
N ALA A 25 9.08 -16.07 -9.81
CA ALA A 25 10.10 -16.11 -10.85
C ALA A 25 9.52 -16.01 -12.28
N SER A 26 8.25 -16.39 -12.47
CA SER A 26 7.58 -16.31 -13.78
C SER A 26 7.04 -14.93 -14.14
N LEU A 27 7.00 -14.00 -13.19
CA LEU A 27 6.46 -12.66 -13.44
C LEU A 27 7.38 -11.86 -14.37
N ASP A 28 6.77 -11.15 -15.32
CA ASP A 28 7.47 -10.21 -16.20
C ASP A 28 7.79 -8.93 -15.40
N PRO A 29 9.09 -8.63 -15.14
CA PRO A 29 9.49 -7.48 -14.33
C PRO A 29 9.03 -6.11 -14.83
N ALA A 30 8.74 -5.99 -16.14
CA ALA A 30 8.38 -4.74 -16.78
C ALA A 30 6.85 -4.57 -16.97
N ARG A 31 6.09 -5.67 -16.96
CA ARG A 31 4.65 -5.66 -17.31
C ARG A 31 3.75 -6.02 -16.15
N ASP A 32 4.18 -6.94 -15.30
CA ASP A 32 3.37 -7.42 -14.19
C ASP A 32 3.46 -6.48 -12.99
N LYS A 33 2.48 -6.60 -12.09
CA LYS A 33 2.33 -5.74 -10.92
C LYS A 33 2.07 -6.58 -9.69
N ILE A 34 2.71 -6.25 -8.58
CA ILE A 34 2.47 -6.89 -7.29
C ILE A 34 1.61 -5.95 -6.44
N TYR A 35 0.42 -6.40 -6.05
CA TYR A 35 -0.41 -5.68 -5.10
C TYR A 35 -0.33 -6.36 -3.76
N ILE A 36 0.14 -5.66 -2.73
CA ILE A 36 0.26 -6.19 -1.37
C ILE A 36 -0.95 -5.73 -0.56
N LEU A 37 -1.71 -6.71 -0.07
CA LEU A 37 -2.90 -6.50 0.74
C LEU A 37 -2.58 -6.61 2.23
N GLY A 38 -3.20 -5.73 3.01
CA GLY A 38 -3.18 -5.74 4.46
C GLY A 38 -3.77 -4.44 5.01
N HIS A 39 -3.73 -4.29 6.32
CA HIS A 39 -4.13 -3.06 7.00
C HIS A 39 -2.93 -2.14 7.21
N GLY A 40 -3.21 -0.85 7.33
CA GLY A 40 -2.20 0.19 7.49
C GLY A 40 -2.83 1.43 8.10
N GLY A 41 -1.97 2.37 8.50
CA GLY A 41 -2.37 3.62 9.10
C GLY A 41 -1.34 4.71 8.82
N PRO A 42 -1.75 5.98 8.97
CA PRO A 42 -0.86 7.10 8.68
C PRO A 42 0.32 7.12 9.65
N GLY A 43 1.54 7.25 9.11
CA GLY A 43 2.77 7.27 9.89
C GLY A 43 3.14 5.92 10.53
N ASN A 44 2.47 4.85 10.12
CA ASN A 44 2.76 3.49 10.57
C ASN A 44 3.55 2.77 9.46
N PRO A 45 4.83 2.44 9.67
CA PRO A 45 5.65 1.78 8.67
C PRO A 45 5.42 0.26 8.62
N TYR A 46 4.39 -0.28 9.27
CA TYR A 46 4.08 -1.71 9.30
C TYR A 46 2.78 -2.01 8.55
N LEU A 47 2.75 -3.17 7.91
CA LEU A 47 1.51 -3.79 7.43
C LEU A 47 0.93 -4.67 8.54
N HIS A 48 -0.39 -4.81 8.60
CA HIS A 48 -1.04 -5.70 9.58
C HIS A 48 -1.93 -6.71 8.87
N SER A 49 -1.92 -7.95 9.34
CA SER A 49 -2.70 -9.08 8.79
C SER A 49 -4.17 -9.04 9.20
N THR A 50 -4.47 -8.44 10.35
CA THR A 50 -5.81 -8.33 10.93
C THR A 50 -6.26 -6.86 11.05
N PRO A 51 -7.57 -6.59 11.00
CA PRO A 51 -8.09 -5.28 11.37
C PRO A 51 -7.80 -5.01 12.86
N CYS A 52 -7.39 -3.78 13.18
CA CYS A 52 -7.20 -3.27 14.55
C CYS A 52 -6.04 -3.91 15.33
N ASP A 53 -4.83 -3.33 15.23
CA ASP A 53 -3.67 -3.26 16.14
C ASP A 53 -3.26 -4.46 17.03
N LYS A 54 -3.95 -5.60 16.92
CA LYS A 54 -3.77 -6.80 17.72
C LYS A 54 -3.13 -7.87 16.84
N GLU A 55 -1.80 -7.74 16.82
CA GLU A 55 -0.84 -8.84 17.02
C GLU A 55 -0.08 -9.44 15.84
N GLU A 56 -0.14 -8.88 14.64
CA GLU A 56 0.95 -9.16 13.68
C GLU A 56 1.32 -7.94 12.85
N LYS A 57 2.36 -7.24 13.33
CA LYS A 57 3.06 -6.24 12.53
C LYS A 57 3.98 -6.98 11.58
N ILE A 58 3.77 -6.80 10.29
CA ILE A 58 4.65 -7.30 9.24
C ILE A 58 5.61 -6.17 8.86
N PRO A 59 6.90 -6.26 9.20
CA PRO A 59 7.88 -5.27 8.80
C PRO A 59 8.08 -5.26 7.28
N PRO A 60 8.31 -4.09 6.66
CA PRO A 60 8.65 -4.01 5.24
C PRO A 60 9.87 -4.86 4.85
N GLY A 61 10.86 -4.94 5.75
CA GLY A 61 12.05 -5.80 5.67
C GLY A 61 11.69 -7.25 5.37
N TYR A 62 10.87 -7.83 6.24
CA TYR A 62 10.42 -9.20 6.13
C TYR A 62 9.72 -9.46 4.80
N LEU A 63 8.79 -8.59 4.40
CA LEU A 63 8.08 -8.74 3.12
C LEU A 63 9.02 -8.67 1.92
N ALA A 64 9.98 -7.75 1.92
CA ALA A 64 10.94 -7.61 0.83
C ALA A 64 11.90 -8.81 0.74
N GLU A 65 12.29 -9.38 1.89
CA GLU A 65 13.06 -10.62 1.95
C GLU A 65 12.26 -11.82 1.42
N GLU A 66 10.99 -11.96 1.81
CA GLU A 66 10.11 -13.02 1.29
C GLU A 66 9.96 -12.95 -0.24
N LEU A 67 9.82 -11.75 -0.81
CA LEU A 67 9.78 -11.57 -2.27
C LEU A 67 11.09 -12.02 -2.93
N LYS A 68 12.24 -11.63 -2.36
CA LYS A 68 13.58 -12.01 -2.84
C LYS A 68 13.81 -13.52 -2.73
N LEU A 69 13.55 -14.10 -1.57
CA LEU A 69 13.74 -15.54 -1.29
C LEU A 69 12.76 -16.38 -2.12
N GLY A 70 11.57 -15.85 -2.36
CA GLY A 70 10.54 -16.42 -3.24
C GLY A 70 10.86 -16.36 -4.72
N GLY A 71 12.02 -15.82 -5.14
CA GLY A 71 12.50 -15.86 -6.52
C GLY A 71 12.03 -14.70 -7.39
N LEU A 72 11.45 -13.63 -6.81
CA LEU A 72 11.13 -12.43 -7.56
C LEU A 72 12.41 -11.81 -8.15
N SER A 73 12.37 -11.46 -9.43
CA SER A 73 13.48 -10.76 -10.08
C SER A 73 13.77 -9.43 -9.38
N ARG A 74 15.06 -9.14 -9.14
CA ARG A 74 15.49 -7.84 -8.58
C ARG A 74 15.22 -6.66 -9.53
N ASN A 75 14.90 -6.94 -10.79
CA ASN A 75 14.49 -5.91 -11.75
C ASN A 75 12.98 -5.64 -11.75
N PHE A 76 12.19 -6.31 -10.88
CA PHE A 76 10.75 -6.11 -10.81
C PHE A 76 10.40 -4.68 -10.42
N ARG A 77 9.49 -4.04 -11.18
CA ARG A 77 9.26 -2.60 -11.09
C ARG A 77 8.06 -2.20 -10.22
N ASP A 78 6.86 -2.71 -10.49
CA ASP A 78 5.62 -2.08 -9.99
C ASP A 78 5.03 -2.81 -8.76
N PHE A 79 5.23 -2.22 -7.58
CA PHE A 79 4.65 -2.67 -6.31
C PHE A 79 3.54 -1.72 -5.85
N ARG A 80 2.45 -2.24 -5.29
CA ARG A 80 1.27 -1.45 -4.89
C ARG A 80 0.77 -1.88 -3.53
N LEU A 81 0.86 -1.00 -2.55
CA LEU A 81 0.37 -1.25 -1.19
C LEU A 81 -1.09 -0.80 -1.07
N THR A 82 -2.03 -1.73 -0.93
CA THR A 82 -3.46 -1.38 -0.91
C THR A 82 -4.01 -1.06 0.49
N SER A 83 -3.15 -1.09 1.51
CA SER A 83 -3.52 -0.72 2.88
C SER A 83 -3.92 0.75 2.98
N CYS A 84 -4.79 1.05 3.95
CA CYS A 84 -5.22 2.42 4.24
C CYS A 84 -4.02 3.30 4.59
N ASN A 85 -4.01 4.53 4.07
CA ASN A 85 -3.01 5.54 4.37
C ASN A 85 -1.56 5.09 4.07
N SER A 86 -1.37 4.19 3.11
CA SER A 86 -0.04 3.63 2.81
C SER A 86 0.92 4.64 2.18
N ALA A 87 0.42 5.76 1.66
CA ALA A 87 1.20 6.91 1.20
C ALA A 87 1.36 8.04 2.25
N ASP A 88 0.83 7.86 3.46
CA ASP A 88 0.65 8.94 4.42
C ASP A 88 1.57 8.76 5.63
N ALA A 89 2.43 9.74 5.91
CA ALA A 89 3.17 9.88 7.16
C ALA A 89 2.30 10.52 8.27
N ARG A 90 1.23 11.21 7.89
CA ARG A 90 0.17 11.72 8.77
C ARG A 90 -1.18 11.62 8.07
N GLU A 91 -2.27 11.64 8.84
CA GLU A 91 -3.61 11.64 8.24
C GLU A 91 -3.80 12.92 7.39
N PRO A 92 -4.20 12.80 6.11
CA PRO A 92 -4.60 13.94 5.30
C PRO A 92 -5.97 14.47 5.76
N LEU A 93 -6.21 15.76 5.60
CA LEU A 93 -7.47 16.44 5.90
C LEU A 93 -8.41 16.52 4.69
N SER A 94 -7.86 16.40 3.48
CA SER A 94 -8.54 16.58 2.19
C SER A 94 -7.78 15.90 1.05
N PHE A 95 -8.40 15.79 -0.13
CA PHE A 95 -7.71 15.39 -1.37
C PHE A 95 -6.99 16.53 -2.09
N SER A 96 -6.81 17.69 -1.45
CA SER A 96 -6.08 18.80 -2.07
C SER A 96 -4.60 18.45 -2.26
N HIS A 97 -3.99 18.87 -3.38
CA HIS A 97 -2.59 18.53 -3.68
C HIS A 97 -1.62 19.01 -2.60
N ALA A 98 -1.87 20.16 -2.00
CA ALA A 98 -1.03 20.72 -0.94
C ALA A 98 -1.07 19.83 0.32
N ASP A 99 -2.26 19.39 0.70
CA ASP A 99 -2.44 18.55 1.88
C ASP A 99 -1.94 17.13 1.67
N LEU A 100 -2.24 16.50 0.52
CA LEU A 100 -1.70 15.18 0.18
C LEU A 100 -0.16 15.20 0.15
N ARG A 101 0.46 16.23 -0.46
CA ARG A 101 1.92 16.38 -0.42
C ARG A 101 2.43 16.52 1.01
N ALA A 102 1.83 17.39 1.81
CA ALA A 102 2.23 17.56 3.20
C ALA A 102 1.96 16.30 4.06
N ALA A 103 1.04 15.43 3.66
CA ALA A 103 0.78 14.15 4.31
C ALA A 103 1.86 13.10 4.00
N THR A 104 2.50 13.16 2.83
CA THR A 104 3.61 12.25 2.46
C THR A 104 4.92 12.53 3.19
N LEU A 105 5.12 13.75 3.71
CA LEU A 105 6.41 14.17 4.26
C LEU A 105 6.68 13.49 5.62
N PRO A 106 7.88 12.91 5.83
CA PRO A 106 8.27 12.38 7.12
C PRO A 106 8.08 13.39 8.25
N LYS A 107 7.42 12.99 9.33
CA LYS A 107 7.37 13.79 10.56
C LYS A 107 8.49 13.31 11.47
N LEU A 108 9.55 14.09 11.55
CA LEU A 108 10.64 13.83 12.49
C LEU A 108 10.07 13.81 13.91
N GLY A 109 10.46 12.78 14.67
CA GLY A 109 10.11 12.71 16.07
C GLY A 109 10.75 13.88 16.83
N HIS A 110 10.01 14.43 17.79
CA HIS A 110 10.57 15.39 18.73
C HIS A 110 11.36 14.62 19.80
N ARG A 111 12.56 15.11 20.11
CA ARG A 111 13.28 14.76 21.34
C ARG A 111 12.71 15.59 22.47
N SER A 112 12.11 14.94 23.46
CA SER A 112 11.69 15.62 24.68
C SER A 112 12.88 15.68 25.65
N TRP A 113 13.35 16.90 25.93
CA TRP A 113 14.39 17.12 26.93
C TRP A 113 13.89 16.81 28.36
N LEU A 114 12.58 16.95 28.61
CA LEU A 114 11.93 16.68 29.89
C LEU A 114 11.78 15.18 30.21
N LEU A 115 11.87 14.31 29.20
CA LEU A 115 11.79 12.84 29.35
C LEU A 115 13.16 12.20 29.11
N CYS A 116 14.24 12.77 29.65
CA CYS A 116 15.60 12.22 29.56
C CYS A 116 16.04 11.86 28.13
N GLY A 117 15.66 12.67 27.13
CA GLY A 117 16.07 12.44 25.74
C GLY A 117 15.27 11.37 25.00
N ALA A 118 14.14 10.90 25.54
CA ALA A 118 13.21 10.03 24.82
C ALA A 118 12.85 10.66 23.47
N GLN A 119 13.23 9.97 22.41
CA GLN A 119 12.98 10.37 21.04
C GLN A 119 11.72 9.66 20.57
N SER A 120 10.70 10.42 20.20
CA SER A 120 9.57 9.83 19.48
C SER A 120 10.06 9.28 18.14
N GLU A 121 9.51 8.13 17.72
CA GLU A 121 9.84 7.57 16.41
C GLU A 121 9.39 8.53 15.30
N ALA A 122 10.22 8.64 14.26
CA ALA A 122 9.83 9.38 13.07
C ALA A 122 8.64 8.67 12.41
N LYS A 123 7.62 9.45 12.03
CA LYS A 123 6.47 8.92 11.29
C LYS A 123 6.75 9.03 9.80
N VAL A 124 6.70 7.90 9.12
CA VAL A 124 6.94 7.78 7.67
C VAL A 124 5.82 6.95 7.04
N ALA A 125 5.59 7.15 5.75
CA ALA A 125 4.63 6.37 5.01
C ALA A 125 5.15 4.93 4.80
N LEU A 126 4.26 3.93 4.90
CA LEU A 126 4.61 2.53 4.65
C LEU A 126 5.23 2.32 3.25
N ALA A 127 4.68 2.97 2.22
CA ALA A 127 5.19 2.87 0.85
C ALA A 127 6.62 3.43 0.70
N GLN A 128 6.94 4.48 1.47
CA GLN A 128 8.30 5.01 1.53
C GLN A 128 9.25 3.98 2.13
N THR A 129 8.98 3.48 3.33
CA THR A 129 9.85 2.52 4.03
C THR A 129 10.02 1.22 3.22
N PHE A 130 8.96 0.75 2.56
CA PHE A 130 9.05 -0.43 1.71
C PHE A 130 9.91 -0.18 0.46
N SER A 131 9.84 1.00 -0.15
CA SER A 131 10.71 1.37 -1.27
C SER A 131 12.19 1.39 -0.87
N GLU A 132 12.51 1.98 0.29
CA GLU A 132 13.88 2.03 0.83
C GLU A 132 14.40 0.60 1.09
N THR A 133 13.57 -0.22 1.73
CA THR A 133 13.90 -1.61 2.04
C THR A 133 14.17 -2.44 0.77
N LEU A 134 13.32 -2.32 -0.25
CA LEU A 134 13.50 -2.99 -1.53
C LEU A 134 14.85 -2.60 -2.16
N SER A 135 15.20 -1.32 -2.12
CA SER A 135 16.49 -0.83 -2.61
C SER A 135 17.67 -1.45 -1.87
N LEU A 136 17.62 -1.51 -0.53
CA LEU A 136 18.67 -2.13 0.29
C LEU A 136 18.88 -3.62 -0.06
N LEU A 137 17.84 -4.31 -0.54
CA LEU A 137 17.91 -5.70 -0.98
C LEU A 137 18.26 -5.87 -2.48
N GLY A 138 18.52 -4.76 -3.18
CA GLY A 138 18.99 -4.70 -4.56
C GLY A 138 17.88 -4.60 -5.61
N PHE A 139 16.64 -4.27 -5.22
CA PHE A 139 15.56 -3.96 -6.16
C PHE A 139 15.63 -2.50 -6.62
N ASN A 140 16.72 -2.11 -7.28
CA ASN A 140 17.04 -0.70 -7.56
C ASN A 140 16.07 -0.02 -8.54
N ASN A 141 15.26 -0.80 -9.26
CA ASN A 141 14.24 -0.30 -10.17
C ASN A 141 12.84 -0.29 -9.56
N ALA A 142 12.67 -0.70 -8.30
CA ALA A 142 11.37 -0.78 -7.66
C ALA A 142 10.69 0.59 -7.55
N GLU A 143 9.42 0.61 -7.92
CA GLU A 143 8.49 1.72 -7.76
C GLU A 143 7.37 1.23 -6.84
N VAL A 144 7.25 1.83 -5.66
CA VAL A 144 6.24 1.46 -4.66
C VAL A 144 5.15 2.51 -4.64
N THR A 145 3.93 2.12 -5.02
CA THR A 145 2.75 2.96 -4.97
C THR A 145 1.98 2.74 -3.66
N GLY A 146 1.80 3.81 -2.89
CA GLY A 146 0.85 3.88 -1.79
C GLY A 146 -0.37 4.72 -2.15
N TYR A 147 -1.43 4.63 -1.36
CA TYR A 147 -2.68 5.38 -1.54
C TYR A 147 -2.99 6.25 -0.32
N HIS A 148 -3.59 7.40 -0.59
CA HIS A 148 -3.99 8.36 0.45
C HIS A 148 -5.35 8.02 1.02
N GLY A 149 -5.51 8.20 2.34
CA GLY A 149 -6.79 8.01 3.01
C GLY A 149 -7.18 6.54 3.21
N SER A 150 -8.45 6.33 3.57
CA SER A 150 -8.97 5.00 3.86
C SER A 150 -9.52 4.32 2.60
N GLY A 151 -9.02 3.12 2.30
CA GLY A 151 -9.48 2.35 1.15
C GLY A 151 -10.92 1.91 1.33
N LYS A 152 -11.81 2.30 0.40
CA LYS A 152 -13.17 1.76 0.31
C LYS A 152 -13.37 1.12 -1.06
N VAL A 153 -13.88 -0.12 -1.07
CA VAL A 153 -14.31 -0.79 -2.30
C VAL A 153 -15.82 -0.60 -2.42
N PHE A 154 -16.27 0.33 -3.28
CA PHE A 154 -17.68 0.48 -3.61
C PHE A 154 -18.01 -0.16 -4.96
N SER A 155 -19.18 -0.78 -5.03
CA SER A 155 -19.55 -1.83 -5.99
C SER A 155 -19.96 -1.37 -7.41
N LEU A 156 -20.22 -2.39 -8.24
CA LEU A 156 -20.80 -2.47 -9.61
C LEU A 156 -19.93 -2.03 -10.80
N ALA A 157 -19.04 -1.04 -10.66
CA ALA A 157 -18.22 -0.56 -11.79
C ALA A 157 -16.71 -0.90 -11.70
N ASN A 158 -16.32 -1.83 -10.82
CA ASN A 158 -14.92 -2.22 -10.58
C ASN A 158 -13.95 -1.07 -10.25
N CYS A 159 -14.45 0.06 -9.74
CA CYS A 159 -13.64 1.22 -9.40
C CYS A 159 -13.32 1.23 -7.91
N SER A 160 -12.03 1.07 -7.55
CA SER A 160 -11.59 1.30 -6.18
C SER A 160 -11.55 2.78 -5.83
N THR A 161 -12.00 3.13 -4.63
CA THR A 161 -12.06 4.51 -4.13
C THR A 161 -11.26 4.66 -2.84
N GLN A 162 -10.97 5.91 -2.48
CA GLN A 162 -10.38 6.33 -1.22
C GLN A 162 -11.31 7.33 -0.55
N GLU A 163 -11.34 7.35 0.77
CA GLU A 163 -12.09 8.31 1.57
C GLU A 163 -11.19 9.08 2.54
N ILE A 164 -11.40 10.40 2.62
CA ILE A 164 -10.80 11.29 3.62
C ILE A 164 -11.92 12.17 4.19
N LYS A 165 -12.18 12.07 5.49
CA LYS A 165 -13.21 12.89 6.20
C LYS A 165 -14.58 12.94 5.50
N GLY A 166 -14.98 11.85 4.85
CA GLY A 166 -16.26 11.73 4.13
C GLY A 166 -16.21 12.12 2.65
N ASP A 167 -15.14 12.77 2.19
CA ASP A 167 -14.91 12.99 0.77
C ASP A 167 -14.43 11.70 0.10
N ILE A 168 -14.86 11.46 -1.14
CA ILE A 168 -14.51 10.25 -1.90
C ILE A 168 -13.78 10.63 -3.19
N ALA A 169 -12.67 9.96 -3.46
CA ALA A 169 -11.93 10.09 -4.71
C ALA A 169 -11.59 8.73 -5.32
N ARG A 170 -11.37 8.70 -6.64
CA ARG A 170 -10.89 7.49 -7.32
C ARG A 170 -9.50 7.14 -6.82
N ARG A 171 -9.26 5.88 -6.46
CA ARG A 171 -7.95 5.43 -5.93
C ARG A 171 -6.78 5.81 -6.83
N SER A 172 -6.95 5.72 -8.15
CA SER A 172 -5.89 6.01 -9.12
C SER A 172 -5.47 7.48 -9.17
N SER A 173 -6.32 8.42 -8.73
CA SER A 173 -6.01 9.86 -8.72
C SER A 173 -5.37 10.33 -7.41
N VAL A 174 -5.51 9.55 -6.33
CA VAL A 174 -5.04 9.93 -4.98
C VAL A 174 -4.04 8.91 -4.44
N LYS A 175 -2.90 8.85 -5.13
CA LYS A 175 -1.78 7.96 -4.84
C LYS A 175 -0.45 8.72 -4.88
N SER A 176 0.55 8.15 -4.24
CA SER A 176 1.96 8.57 -4.35
C SER A 176 2.82 7.35 -4.71
N THR A 177 3.78 7.54 -5.60
CA THR A 177 4.74 6.50 -5.97
C THR A 177 6.12 6.91 -5.53
N TYR A 178 6.78 6.01 -4.81
CA TYR A 178 8.10 6.14 -4.25
C TYR A 178 9.10 5.31 -5.06
N LYS A 179 10.29 5.85 -5.24
CA LYS A 179 11.45 5.11 -5.78
C LYS A 179 12.68 5.55 -5.01
N ALA A 180 13.49 4.59 -4.58
CA ALA A 180 14.74 4.89 -3.92
C ALA A 180 15.76 5.49 -4.92
N ASP A 181 16.51 6.48 -4.46
CA ASP A 181 17.67 7.01 -5.16
C ASP A 181 18.89 6.07 -5.00
N GLU A 182 20.03 6.45 -5.58
CA GLU A 182 21.27 5.66 -5.52
C GLU A 182 21.81 5.48 -4.10
N LEU A 183 21.40 6.35 -3.16
CA LEU A 183 21.75 6.25 -1.75
C LEU A 183 20.73 5.40 -0.96
N GLY A 184 19.69 4.90 -1.62
CA GLY A 184 18.63 4.10 -1.01
C GLY A 184 17.52 4.92 -0.36
N HIS A 185 17.50 6.25 -0.51
CA HIS A 185 16.46 7.11 0.06
C HIS A 185 15.27 7.23 -0.90
N ALA A 186 14.06 6.98 -0.41
CA ALA A 186 12.87 7.07 -1.25
C ALA A 186 12.51 8.51 -1.61
N GLN A 187 12.30 8.74 -2.91
CA GLN A 187 11.81 9.97 -3.50
C GLN A 187 10.42 9.75 -4.10
N ILE A 188 9.55 10.76 -4.02
CA ILE A 188 8.25 10.72 -4.67
C ILE A 188 8.42 11.05 -6.16
N ILE A 189 8.16 10.09 -7.04
CA ILE A 189 8.35 10.22 -8.49
C ILE A 189 7.07 10.51 -9.27
N GLN A 190 5.89 10.20 -8.72
CA GLN A 190 4.60 10.54 -9.33
C GLN A 190 3.83 11.53 -8.45
N LYS A 191 3.52 12.70 -9.02
CA LYS A 191 2.68 13.73 -8.40
C LYS A 191 1.21 13.49 -8.75
N HIS A 192 0.32 13.81 -7.82
CA HIS A 192 -1.13 13.60 -7.95
C HIS A 192 -1.68 14.13 -9.27
N SER A 193 -2.65 13.42 -9.83
CA SER A 193 -3.49 13.94 -10.90
C SER A 193 -4.76 14.46 -10.24
N VAL A 194 -5.18 15.68 -10.60
CA VAL A 194 -6.41 16.28 -10.05
C VAL A 194 -7.57 15.33 -10.34
N PRO A 195 -8.25 14.77 -9.32
CA PRO A 195 -9.44 13.97 -9.57
C PRO A 195 -10.55 14.89 -10.06
N PRO A 196 -11.32 14.54 -11.10
CA PRO A 196 -12.65 15.12 -11.24
C PRO A 196 -13.50 14.74 -10.01
N PRO A 197 -14.37 15.63 -9.51
CA PRO A 197 -15.25 15.32 -8.39
C PRO A 197 -16.13 14.12 -8.74
N VAL A 198 -16.06 13.06 -7.94
CA VAL A 198 -16.96 11.90 -8.09
C VAL A 198 -18.20 12.21 -7.25
N ARG A 199 -19.39 12.28 -7.88
CA ARG A 199 -20.64 12.44 -7.13
C ARG A 199 -20.79 11.29 -6.13
N ALA A 200 -20.92 11.63 -4.85
CA ALA A 200 -21.11 10.67 -3.77
C ALA A 200 -22.36 9.83 -4.02
N TYR A 201 -22.20 8.50 -4.07
CA TYR A 201 -23.31 7.56 -3.91
C TYR A 201 -23.32 7.09 -2.45
N LYS A 202 -24.51 6.99 -1.85
CA LYS A 202 -24.69 6.61 -0.44
C LYS A 202 -23.91 5.33 -0.12
N SER A 203 -23.11 5.39 0.95
CA SER A 203 -22.22 4.33 1.39
C SER A 203 -22.99 3.14 1.96
N PHE A 204 -22.49 1.95 1.68
CA PHE A 204 -22.77 0.74 2.46
C PHE A 204 -21.42 0.24 2.96
N CYS A 205 -21.17 0.35 4.27
CA CYS A 205 -20.01 -0.27 4.90
C CYS A 205 -20.26 -1.77 4.98
N ALA A 206 -19.67 -2.55 4.06
CA ALA A 206 -19.52 -3.98 4.26
C ALA A 206 -18.18 -4.22 4.96
N ASN A 207 -18.24 -4.70 6.20
CA ASN A 207 -17.11 -5.27 6.93
C ASN A 207 -16.65 -6.55 6.23
N THR A 208 -15.91 -6.45 5.12
CA THR A 208 -15.28 -7.62 4.51
C THR A 208 -13.90 -7.81 5.10
N CYS A 209 -13.86 -8.69 6.10
CA CYS A 209 -12.68 -9.37 6.60
C CYS A 209 -12.11 -10.27 5.49
N GLY A 210 -10.80 -10.23 5.23
CA GLY A 210 -10.21 -11.17 4.27
C GLY A 210 -8.75 -10.92 3.87
N ILE A 211 -7.89 -11.83 4.33
CA ILE A 211 -6.77 -12.51 3.64
C ILE A 211 -5.68 -11.62 3.00
N ILE A 212 -4.46 -11.72 3.53
CA ILE A 212 -3.20 -11.24 2.93
C ILE A 212 -3.01 -11.92 1.58
N GLY A 213 -2.93 -11.14 0.51
CA GLY A 213 -2.70 -11.66 -0.84
C GLY A 213 -1.89 -10.74 -1.71
N VAL A 214 -1.17 -11.33 -2.66
CA VAL A 214 -0.45 -10.62 -3.71
C VAL A 214 -1.37 -10.52 -4.93
N LEU A 215 -2.14 -9.45 -5.05
CA LEU A 215 -3.22 -9.37 -6.05
C LEU A 215 -2.67 -8.98 -7.44
N HIS A 216 -1.99 -9.88 -8.14
CA HIS A 216 -2.08 -9.86 -9.60
C HIS A 216 -3.34 -10.63 -10.01
N ARG A 217 -3.58 -10.72 -11.31
CA ARG A 217 -4.51 -11.67 -11.92
C ARG A 217 -4.08 -13.14 -11.72
N LYS A 218 -3.42 -13.46 -10.59
CA LYS A 218 -2.85 -14.72 -10.11
C LYS A 218 -2.02 -14.43 -8.83
N ILE A 219 -2.19 -15.28 -7.81
CA ILE A 219 -1.28 -15.55 -6.65
C ILE A 219 -1.64 -14.90 -5.28
N LEU A 220 -2.46 -15.59 -4.50
CA LEU A 220 -2.54 -15.45 -3.03
C LEU A 220 -1.59 -16.45 -2.36
N HIS A 221 -0.81 -16.02 -1.38
CA HIS A 221 0.03 -16.88 -0.54
C HIS A 221 -0.51 -17.02 0.87
N HIS A 222 -0.58 -18.24 1.38
CA HIS A 222 -0.54 -18.51 2.81
C HIS A 222 0.92 -18.44 3.26
N LEU A 223 1.20 -17.56 4.23
CA LEU A 223 2.36 -17.63 5.11
C LEU A 223 1.87 -18.35 6.39
N HIS A 224 2.63 -19.34 6.85
CA HIS A 224 2.35 -20.12 8.06
C HIS A 224 3.00 -19.47 9.28
#